data_AF-A0A4R1WBI2-F1
#
_entry.id   AF-A0A4R1WBI2-F1
#
_cell.length_a   1.000
_cell.length_b   1.000
_cell.length_c   1.000
_cell.angle_alpha   90.00
_cell.angle_beta   90.00
_cell.angle_gamma   90.00
#
_symmetry.space_group_name_H-M   'P 1'
#
loop_
_entity.id
_entity.type
_entity.pdbx_description
1 polymer ?
#
loop_
_entity_poly.entity_id
_entity_poly.type
_entity_poly.pdbx_seq_one_letter_code
_entity_poly.pdbx_strand_id
1 'polypeptide(L)'
;MEISQPGPAVSGVVVTTSRVLRIAVAAYLARFKGQSRIHTESDLRGYLVWCDLRDLDPLAVSRPHVELYIRWLQEVRRYGPSTVSRRMSVVAGF
;
A
#
# COMPACT_ATOMS: atom_id res chain seq x y z
N MET A 1 -25.13 43.16 15.66
CA MET A 1 -25.90 41.91 15.71
C MET A 1 -24.99 40.82 15.17
N GLU A 2 -24.16 40.30 16.08
CA GLU A 2 -23.24 39.20 15.84
C GLU A 2 -24.03 37.90 15.72
N ILE A 3 -23.68 37.06 14.74
CA ILE A 3 -24.10 35.67 14.70
C ILE A 3 -22.83 34.84 14.83
N SER A 4 -22.64 34.29 16.02
CA SER A 4 -21.55 33.41 16.41
C SER A 4 -21.70 32.01 15.80
N GLN A 5 -20.61 31.53 15.17
CA GLN A 5 -20.04 30.16 15.22
C GLN A 5 -20.78 28.96 14.57
N PRO A 6 -20.09 27.87 14.12
CA PRO A 6 -18.86 27.30 14.68
C PRO A 6 -17.71 27.00 13.70
N GLY A 7 -16.58 26.60 14.29
CA GLY A 7 -15.24 26.50 13.72
C GLY A 7 -14.96 25.28 12.83
N PRO A 8 -13.68 25.01 12.52
CA PRO A 8 -13.32 24.13 11.43
C PRO A 8 -13.58 22.68 11.82
N ALA A 9 -14.38 21.99 11.01
CA ALA A 9 -14.43 20.53 11.04
C ALA A 9 -13.05 20.03 10.58
N VAL A 10 -12.19 19.71 11.55
CA VAL A 10 -11.03 18.86 11.35
C VAL A 10 -11.54 17.52 10.85
N SER A 11 -11.56 17.33 9.53
CA SER A 11 -11.73 16.02 8.91
C SER A 11 -10.54 15.15 9.32
N GLY A 12 -10.69 14.46 10.44
CA GLY A 12 -9.83 13.33 10.77
C GLY A 12 -9.95 12.30 9.66
N VAL A 13 -8.90 12.17 8.86
CA VAL A 13 -8.78 11.11 7.85
C VAL A 13 -8.69 9.80 8.62
N VAL A 14 -9.83 9.18 8.88
CA VAL A 14 -9.87 7.75 9.19
C VAL A 14 -9.51 7.07 7.89
N VAL A 15 -8.26 6.61 7.77
CA VAL A 15 -7.79 5.75 6.67
C VAL A 15 -8.57 4.43 6.77
N THR A 16 -9.81 4.45 6.29
CA THR A 16 -10.65 3.26 6.26
C THR A 16 -10.26 2.54 4.99
N THR A 17 -9.33 1.58 5.10
CA THR A 17 -9.01 0.65 4.00
C THR A 17 -10.32 0.15 3.39
N SER A 18 -10.54 0.44 2.11
CA SER A 18 -11.81 0.14 1.44
C SER A 18 -12.17 -1.34 1.62
N ARG A 19 -13.47 -1.65 1.70
CA ARG A 19 -13.92 -3.04 1.84
C ARG A 19 -13.39 -3.93 0.70
N VAL A 20 -13.32 -3.38 -0.51
CA VAL A 20 -12.76 -4.05 -1.70
C VAL A 20 -11.29 -4.39 -1.48
N LEU A 21 -10.48 -3.44 -1.02
CA LEU A 21 -9.07 -3.66 -0.75
C LEU A 21 -8.85 -4.72 0.34
N ARG A 22 -9.65 -4.70 1.41
CA ARG A 22 -9.58 -5.75 2.46
C ARG A 22 -9.87 -7.15 1.91
N ILE A 23 -10.88 -7.28 1.04
CA ILE A 23 -11.21 -8.56 0.39
C ILE A 23 -10.10 -8.99 -0.56
N ALA A 24 -9.56 -8.08 -1.38
CA ALA A 24 -8.47 -8.36 -2.31
C ALA A 24 -7.22 -8.88 -1.57
N VAL A 25 -6.81 -8.20 -0.49
CA VAL A 25 -5.68 -8.62 0.36
C VAL A 25 -5.93 -10.01 0.96
N ALA A 26 -7.11 -10.23 1.53
CA ALA A 26 -7.45 -11.53 2.13
C ALA A 26 -7.43 -12.65 1.08
N ALA A 27 -8.05 -12.44 -0.09
CA ALA A 27 -8.10 -13.40 -1.18
C ALA A 27 -6.71 -13.72 -1.73
N TYR A 28 -5.87 -12.69 -1.91
CA TYR A 28 -4.50 -12.87 -2.36
C TYR A 28 -3.65 -13.66 -1.36
N LEU A 29 -3.70 -13.30 -0.07
CA LEU A 29 -2.93 -14.00 0.97
C LEU A 29 -3.43 -15.43 1.24
N ALA A 30 -4.70 -15.73 0.97
CA ALA A 30 -5.26 -17.09 1.08
C ALA A 30 -4.62 -18.10 0.11
N ARG A 31 -3.93 -17.64 -0.94
CA ARG A 31 -3.17 -18.47 -1.88
C ARG A 31 -1.91 -19.08 -1.27
N PHE A 32 -1.44 -18.55 -0.15
CA PHE A 32 -0.17 -18.92 0.47
C PHE A 32 -0.38 -19.54 1.86
N LYS A 33 0.56 -20.39 2.29
CA LYS A 33 0.58 -21.01 3.62
C LYS A 33 1.97 -20.91 4.25
N GLY A 34 2.05 -21.09 5.57
CA GLY A 34 3.32 -21.11 6.31
C GLY A 34 4.18 -19.86 6.11
N GLN A 35 5.49 -20.04 6.00
CA GLN A 35 6.46 -18.93 5.85
C GLN A 35 6.22 -18.09 4.59
N SER A 36 5.81 -18.70 3.48
CA SER A 36 5.49 -17.96 2.26
C SER A 36 4.35 -16.96 2.46
N ARG A 37 3.33 -17.30 3.26
CA ARG A 37 2.24 -16.37 3.61
C ARG A 37 2.76 -15.17 4.39
N ILE A 38 3.61 -15.40 5.38
CA ILE A 38 4.18 -14.35 6.23
C ILE A 38 5.06 -13.40 5.40
N HIS A 39 5.93 -13.94 4.54
CA HIS A 39 6.79 -13.14 3.68
C HIS A 39 5.99 -12.33 2.66
N THR A 40 5.01 -12.96 1.99
CA THR A 40 4.12 -12.27 1.05
C THR A 40 3.33 -11.17 1.74
N GLU A 41 2.80 -11.41 2.94
CA GLU A 41 2.10 -10.38 3.71
C GLU A 41 3.00 -9.19 4.05
N SER A 42 4.24 -9.45 4.49
CA SER A 42 5.21 -8.38 4.79
C SER A 42 5.57 -7.56 3.56
N ASP A 43 5.75 -8.22 2.41
CA ASP A 43 6.06 -7.55 1.15
C ASP A 43 4.87 -6.70 0.67
N LEU A 44 3.67 -7.27 0.68
CA LEU A 44 2.44 -6.60 0.26
C LEU A 44 2.13 -5.40 1.16
N ARG A 45 2.29 -5.54 2.48
CA ARG A 45 2.14 -4.44 3.43
C ARG A 45 3.06 -3.26 3.09
N GLY A 46 4.30 -3.54 2.70
CA GLY A 46 5.25 -2.50 2.29
C GLY A 46 4.76 -1.70 1.08
N TYR A 47 4.14 -2.37 0.11
CA TYR A 47 3.52 -1.72 -1.05
C TYR A 47 2.29 -0.90 -0.66
N LEU A 48 1.37 -1.46 0.14
CA LEU A 48 0.17 -0.75 0.58
C LEU A 48 0.49 0.52 1.38
N VAL A 49 1.49 0.46 2.27
CA VAL A 49 1.98 1.64 3.01
C VAL A 49 2.59 2.67 2.06
N TRP A 50 3.31 2.23 1.03
CA TRP A 50 3.89 3.16 0.05
C TRP A 50 2.82 3.89 -0.76
N CYS A 51 1.73 3.20 -1.12
CA CYS A 51 0.56 3.79 -1.78
C CYS A 51 -0.15 4.80 -0.88
N ASP A 52 -0.39 4.44 0.39
CA ASP A 52 -1.04 5.29 1.39
C ASP A 52 -0.28 6.59 1.60
N LEU A 53 1.06 6.53 1.72
CA LEU A 53 1.93 7.70 1.84
C LEU A 53 1.92 8.65 0.61
N ARG A 54 1.25 8.27 -0.47
CA ARG A 54 1.18 9.02 -1.75
C ARG A 54 -0.25 9.22 -2.25
N ASP A 55 -1.24 8.94 -1.40
CA ASP A 55 -2.66 9.04 -1.75
C ASP A 55 -3.04 8.24 -3.03
N LEU A 56 -2.38 7.09 -3.23
CA LEU A 56 -2.64 6.19 -4.36
C LEU A 56 -3.61 5.08 -3.95
N ASP A 57 -4.62 4.80 -4.77
CA ASP A 57 -5.40 3.57 -4.65
C ASP A 57 -4.54 2.36 -5.09
N PRO A 58 -4.20 1.42 -4.20
CA PRO A 58 -3.35 0.27 -4.52
C PRO A 58 -3.88 -0.60 -5.66
N LEU A 59 -5.20 -0.60 -5.91
CA LEU A 59 -5.86 -1.36 -6.96
C LEU A 59 -5.94 -0.62 -8.31
N ALA A 60 -5.57 0.67 -8.34
CA ALA A 60 -5.58 1.51 -9.54
C ALA A 60 -4.18 2.05 -9.91
N VAL A 61 -3.12 1.51 -9.29
CA VAL A 61 -1.73 1.89 -9.56
C VAL A 61 -1.34 1.57 -11.00
N SER A 62 -0.88 2.58 -11.73
CA SER A 62 -0.39 2.47 -13.10
C SER A 62 1.10 2.18 -13.17
N ARG A 63 1.61 1.85 -14.37
CA ARG A 63 3.02 1.52 -14.58
C ARG A 63 4.02 2.59 -14.10
N PRO A 64 3.81 3.90 -14.35
CA PRO A 64 4.70 4.92 -13.80
C PRO A 64 4.80 4.90 -12.27
N HIS A 65 3.69 4.66 -11.57
CA HIS A 65 3.70 4.52 -10.11
C HIS A 65 4.51 3.29 -9.66
N VAL A 66 4.41 2.18 -10.38
CA VAL A 66 5.22 0.98 -10.12
C VAL A 66 6.71 1.26 -10.28
N GLU A 67 7.11 2.00 -11.33
CA GLU A 67 8.51 2.40 -11.53
C GLU A 67 9.01 3.29 -10.37
N LEU A 68 8.18 4.20 -9.87
CA LEU A 68 8.48 5.00 -8.68
C LEU A 68 8.60 4.15 -7.41
N TYR A 69 7.76 3.13 -7.25
CA TYR A 69 7.87 2.19 -6.12
C TYR A 69 9.19 1.41 -6.18
N ILE A 70 9.59 0.91 -7.36
CA ILE A 70 10.88 0.25 -7.57
C ILE A 70 12.03 1.18 -7.19
N ARG A 71 12.01 2.44 -7.67
CA ARG A 71 13.02 3.44 -7.33
C ARG A 71 13.06 3.71 -5.83
N TRP A 72 11.91 3.83 -5.18
CA TRP A 72 11.83 4.03 -3.74
C TRP A 72 12.40 2.85 -2.95
N LEU A 73 12.13 1.61 -3.37
CA LEU A 73 12.74 0.42 -2.75
C LEU A 73 14.26 0.40 -2.86
N GLN A 74 14.81 0.88 -3.98
CA GLN A 74 16.24 0.92 -4.25
C GLN A 74 16.94 2.08 -3.54
N GLU A 75 16.38 3.30 -3.64
CA GLU A 75 17.08 4.53 -3.27
C GLU A 75 16.75 4.99 -1.86
N VAL A 76 15.51 4.76 -1.40
CA VAL A 76 15.07 5.16 -0.06
C VAL A 76 15.19 4.01 0.92
N ARG A 77 14.71 2.82 0.55
CA ARG A 77 14.81 1.63 1.41
C ARG A 77 16.14 0.91 1.30
N ARG A 78 16.97 1.26 0.31
CA ARG A 78 18.31 0.69 0.10
C ARG A 78 18.32 -0.84 -0.01
N TYR A 79 17.24 -1.43 -0.54
CA TYR A 79 17.19 -2.88 -0.74
C TYR A 79 18.04 -3.32 -1.93
N GLY A 80 18.72 -4.45 -1.76
CA GLY A 80 19.47 -5.08 -2.84
C GLY A 80 18.56 -5.64 -3.95
N PRO A 81 19.09 -5.87 -5.17
CA PRO A 81 18.30 -6.26 -6.34
C PRO A 81 17.41 -7.50 -6.13
N SER A 82 17.90 -8.52 -5.42
CA SER A 82 17.14 -9.75 -5.13
C SER A 82 15.92 -9.49 -4.25
N THR A 83 16.02 -8.57 -3.30
CA THR A 83 14.91 -8.19 -2.41
C THR A 83 13.88 -7.35 -3.17
N VAL A 84 14.35 -6.44 -4.03
CA VAL A 84 13.46 -5.65 -4.90
C VAL A 84 12.68 -6.59 -5.83
N SER A 85 13.36 -7.53 -6.50
CA SER A 85 12.72 -8.51 -7.37
C SER A 85 11.64 -9.33 -6.64
N ARG A 86 11.97 -9.89 -5.46
CA ARG A 86 11.02 -10.64 -4.63
C ARG A 86 9.78 -9.81 -4.27
N ARG A 87 9.96 -8.58 -3.79
CA ARG A 87 8.84 -7.67 -3.47
C ARG A 87 8.00 -7.34 -4.71
N MET A 88 8.64 -7.15 -5.86
CA MET A 88 7.93 -6.90 -7.12
C MET A 88 7.16 -8.11 -7.62
N SER A 89 7.62 -9.34 -7.38
CA SER A 89 6.83 -10.54 -7.67
C SER A 89 5.52 -10.59 -6.88
N VAL A 90 5.53 -10.08 -5.64
CA VAL A 90 4.32 -9.96 -4.82
C VAL A 90 3.37 -8.92 -5.41
N VAL A 91 3.86 -7.72 -5.72
CA VAL A 91 3.05 -6.63 -6.31
C VAL A 91 2.49 -7.02 -7.68
N ALA A 92 3.26 -7.69 -8.53
CA ALA A 92 2.79 -8.11 -9.85
C ALA A 92 1.71 -9.21 -9.79
N GLY A 93 1.66 -9.97 -8.70
CA GLY A 93 0.67 -11.04 -8.52
C GLY A 93 -0.58 -10.62 -7.74
N PHE A 94 -0.53 -9.47 -7.08
CA PHE A 94 -1.61 -8.87 -6.29
C PHE A 94 -2.50 -8.00 -7.18
#